data_AF-A0A660QGX4-F1
#
_entry.id   AF-A0A660QGX4-F1
#
_cell.length_a   1.000
_cell.length_b   1.000
_cell.length_c   1.000
_cell.angle_alpha   90.00
_cell.angle_beta   90.00
_cell.angle_gamma   90.00
#
_symmetry.space_group_name_H-M   'P 1'
#
loop_
_entity.id
_entity.type
_entity.pdbx_description
1 polymer ?
#
loop_
_entity_poly.entity_id
_entity_poly.type
_entity_poly.pdbx_seq_one_letter_code
_entity_poly.pdbx_strand_id
1 'polypeptide(L)'
;MILYNCSYIPVEFLMASKIPYKRVESKKSVVNGELHNNLCSFCLSTLPTKLSENDVLIWADSCDSMRRSCDVLRRYFSGRVLPLEIPNVSTKLSVERFAHTLSNFFTSFKKAIKREITLSELKKSHERLLFLIRSFNDAIRNNDLEKMASLCKTITGNDYIGSIRRARNNILIVGSPAPSSLIDVIEETGNSAINATCTGLVPCLGSPEDLNEEDIFLSIAKRILEREFHCMRFVTERDIGSLRKYFDFNGIILHTAKFCDFYGFEEKKLKALNLPFVHIETEPNHVSKEQIKTRLGALVERISEPEQVRSQKKRFCAGIDSGSTSTKLVVVDSEKRILFKKVVKTGAFPKKTALDLLSNAVSKIGCDKQEVYIIATGYGRGALNFADEAITEITCHAKGVSHLFPNICTIIDIGGQDSKVIKLENGSVKDFIMNDKCAAGTGRFLEVMSQILEIPLSSMGDFSLRAQNSLSISSVCTVFAESEVISLRSQGHSREDIVAGLHTAISRRITSMYERVNGKAPVAFTGGVALNKGLKVVLEKMLQTELLIPDDPEITGALGAALIGLEKSL
;
A
#
# COMPACT_ATOMS: atom_id res chain seq x y z
N MET A 1 19.62 -34.52 -1.57
CA MET A 1 18.64 -33.77 -2.42
C MET A 1 19.38 -32.59 -3.04
N ILE A 2 18.89 -32.01 -4.13
CA ILE A 2 19.45 -30.76 -4.67
C ILE A 2 18.59 -29.58 -4.23
N LEU A 3 19.19 -28.61 -3.57
CA LEU A 3 18.55 -27.36 -3.17
C LEU A 3 19.04 -26.22 -4.06
N TYR A 4 18.17 -25.26 -4.35
CA TYR A 4 18.56 -24.11 -5.17
C TYR A 4 17.80 -22.83 -4.77
N ASN A 5 18.35 -21.64 -5.02
CA ASN A 5 17.76 -20.37 -4.53
C ASN A 5 17.08 -19.49 -5.59
N CYS A 6 17.42 -19.64 -6.87
CA CYS A 6 17.03 -18.69 -7.91
C CYS A 6 16.42 -19.37 -9.13
N SER A 7 15.44 -18.72 -9.76
CA SER A 7 14.80 -19.19 -11.00
C SER A 7 15.73 -19.20 -12.22
N TYR A 8 16.89 -18.55 -12.14
CA TYR A 8 17.89 -18.53 -13.22
C TYR A 8 18.83 -19.75 -13.17
N ILE A 9 18.68 -20.62 -12.19
CA ILE A 9 19.42 -21.89 -12.13
C ILE A 9 18.88 -22.82 -13.22
N PRO A 10 19.75 -23.51 -13.99
CA PRO A 10 19.34 -24.38 -15.09
C PRO A 10 18.61 -25.61 -14.55
N VAL A 11 17.27 -25.57 -14.59
CA VAL A 11 16.39 -26.68 -14.19
C VAL A 11 16.67 -27.93 -15.03
N GLU A 12 17.15 -27.76 -16.26
CA GLU A 12 17.60 -28.85 -17.13
C GLU A 12 18.65 -29.74 -16.46
N PHE A 13 19.56 -29.14 -15.68
CA PHE A 13 20.62 -29.86 -14.97
C PHE A 13 20.00 -30.67 -13.83
N LEU A 14 19.06 -30.07 -13.11
CA LEU A 14 18.32 -30.70 -12.02
C LEU A 14 17.49 -31.89 -12.54
N MET A 15 16.75 -31.71 -13.63
CA MET A 15 15.96 -32.76 -14.27
C MET A 15 16.83 -33.89 -14.82
N ALA A 16 17.97 -33.57 -15.46
CA ALA A 16 18.90 -34.57 -15.98
C ALA A 16 19.56 -35.39 -14.86
N SER A 17 19.73 -34.80 -13.67
CA SER A 17 20.30 -35.50 -12.51
C SER A 17 19.42 -36.63 -11.99
N LYS A 18 18.10 -36.61 -12.25
CA LYS A 18 17.09 -37.51 -11.65
C LYS A 18 17.16 -37.61 -10.11
N ILE A 19 17.79 -36.65 -9.44
CA ILE A 19 17.82 -36.52 -7.99
C ILE A 19 16.68 -35.56 -7.61
N PRO A 20 15.91 -35.84 -6.54
CA PRO A 20 14.91 -34.90 -6.06
C PRO A 20 15.53 -33.53 -5.83
N TYR A 21 14.84 -32.49 -6.28
CA TYR A 21 15.29 -31.12 -6.12
C TYR A 21 14.15 -30.23 -5.65
N LYS A 22 14.50 -29.21 -4.87
CA LYS A 22 13.54 -28.25 -4.31
C LYS A 22 14.18 -26.87 -4.21
N ARG A 23 13.41 -25.82 -4.46
CA ARG A 23 13.86 -24.46 -4.17
C ARG A 23 13.82 -24.20 -2.67
N VAL A 24 14.83 -23.51 -2.14
CA VAL A 24 14.82 -23.08 -0.74
C VAL A 24 13.63 -22.16 -0.47
N GLU A 25 12.88 -22.47 0.59
CA GLU A 25 11.72 -21.71 1.03
C GLU A 25 12.11 -20.86 2.25
N SER A 26 11.47 -19.71 2.38
CA SER A 26 11.64 -18.82 3.52
C SER A 26 11.27 -19.54 4.83
N LYS A 27 12.25 -19.72 5.71
CA LYS A 27 12.09 -20.26 7.06
C LYS A 27 12.90 -19.41 8.05
N LYS A 28 12.68 -19.62 9.34
CA LYS A 28 13.46 -18.95 10.39
C LYS A 28 14.92 -19.42 10.28
N SER A 29 15.83 -18.50 9.94
CA SER A 29 17.25 -18.79 9.71
C SER A 29 18.01 -19.05 11.01
N VAL A 30 19.08 -19.85 10.93
CA VAL A 30 20.00 -20.17 12.03
C VAL A 30 21.25 -19.28 11.98
N VAL A 31 21.53 -18.60 10.86
CA VAL A 31 22.74 -17.79 10.67
C VAL A 31 22.57 -16.39 11.30
N ASN A 32 22.17 -16.36 12.57
CA ASN A 32 22.09 -15.12 13.36
C ASN A 32 23.52 -14.65 13.66
N GLY A 33 23.90 -13.47 13.15
CA GLY A 33 25.08 -12.73 13.60
C GLY A 33 26.20 -12.50 12.57
N GLU A 34 26.28 -13.28 11.48
CA GLU A 34 27.33 -13.06 10.44
C GLU A 34 26.89 -12.11 9.31
N LEU A 35 25.60 -11.98 9.08
CA LEU A 35 25.04 -11.06 8.09
C LEU A 35 24.35 -9.90 8.81
N HIS A 36 24.49 -8.71 8.26
CA HIS A 36 23.89 -7.50 8.82
C HIS A 36 22.36 -7.56 8.73
N ASN A 37 21.66 -7.02 9.73
CA ASN A 37 20.19 -7.05 9.80
C ASN A 37 19.50 -6.27 8.68
N ASN A 38 20.18 -5.30 8.07
CA ASN A 38 19.68 -4.54 6.92
C ASN A 38 19.99 -5.19 5.56
N LEU A 39 20.22 -6.51 5.53
CA LEU A 39 20.29 -7.28 4.28
C LEU A 39 18.88 -7.67 3.83
N CYS A 40 18.70 -7.93 2.53
CA CYS A 40 17.42 -8.37 1.97
C CYS A 40 16.78 -9.49 2.82
N SER A 41 15.58 -9.21 3.33
CA SER A 41 14.86 -10.12 4.24
C SER A 41 14.55 -11.48 3.60
N PHE A 42 14.29 -11.52 2.28
CA PHE A 42 14.16 -12.78 1.55
C PHE A 42 15.46 -13.58 1.57
N CYS A 43 16.60 -12.94 1.32
CA CYS A 43 17.92 -13.58 1.36
C CYS A 43 18.19 -14.18 2.75
N LEU A 44 17.96 -13.40 3.82
CA LEU A 44 18.16 -13.87 5.19
C LEU A 44 17.24 -15.05 5.53
N SER A 45 15.98 -15.01 5.09
CA SER A 45 14.99 -16.08 5.36
C SER A 45 15.22 -17.37 4.58
N THR A 46 15.97 -17.33 3.48
CA THR A 46 16.16 -18.50 2.58
C THR A 46 17.48 -19.23 2.82
N LEU A 47 18.29 -18.76 3.78
CA LEU A 47 19.49 -19.46 4.17
C LEU A 47 19.13 -20.81 4.82
N PRO A 48 19.63 -21.94 4.29
CA PRO A 48 19.35 -23.23 4.86
C PRO A 48 19.90 -23.31 6.29
N THR A 49 19.05 -23.74 7.21
CA THR A 49 19.41 -23.93 8.63
C THR A 49 20.31 -25.13 8.83
N LYS A 50 20.11 -26.18 8.03
CA LYS A 50 20.94 -27.38 7.95
C LYS A 50 20.95 -27.87 6.50
N LEU A 51 22.08 -28.41 6.08
CA LEU A 51 22.20 -29.22 4.86
C LEU A 51 22.63 -30.62 5.27
N SER A 52 21.90 -31.63 4.82
CA SER A 52 22.27 -33.03 5.05
C SER A 52 23.60 -33.32 4.34
N GLU A 53 24.26 -34.40 4.73
CA GLU A 53 25.59 -34.76 4.21
C GLU A 53 25.61 -34.95 2.68
N ASN A 54 24.50 -35.45 2.12
CA ASN A 54 24.30 -35.67 0.69
C ASN A 54 23.49 -34.56 -0.02
N ASP A 55 23.25 -33.44 0.64
CA ASP A 55 22.58 -32.30 0.01
C ASP A 55 23.59 -31.42 -0.74
N VAL A 56 23.21 -31.02 -1.95
CA VAL A 56 23.95 -30.05 -2.77
C VAL A 56 23.11 -28.79 -2.89
N LEU A 57 23.67 -27.64 -2.53
CA LEU A 57 23.04 -26.34 -2.66
C LEU A 57 23.62 -25.59 -3.86
N ILE A 58 22.79 -25.27 -4.84
CA ILE A 58 23.16 -24.35 -5.93
C ILE A 58 22.72 -22.94 -5.54
N TRP A 59 23.66 -22.01 -5.53
CA TRP A 59 23.43 -20.65 -5.08
C TRP A 59 23.79 -19.65 -6.18
N ALA A 60 22.77 -19.04 -6.78
CA ALA A 60 22.98 -17.97 -7.74
C ALA A 60 23.33 -16.68 -7.01
N ASP A 61 24.37 -15.98 -7.47
CA ASP A 61 24.83 -14.70 -6.93
C ASP A 61 24.05 -13.50 -7.50
N SER A 62 22.73 -13.65 -7.60
CA SER A 62 21.86 -12.78 -8.38
C SER A 62 21.64 -11.37 -7.82
N CYS A 63 22.33 -10.97 -6.75
CA CYS A 63 22.38 -9.61 -6.19
C CYS A 63 23.45 -9.57 -5.07
N ASP A 64 23.78 -8.38 -4.56
CA ASP A 64 24.77 -8.23 -3.50
C ASP A 64 24.43 -9.02 -2.24
N SER A 65 23.14 -9.03 -1.86
CA SER A 65 22.67 -9.85 -0.73
C SER A 65 22.96 -11.34 -0.94
N MET A 66 22.62 -11.88 -2.12
CA MET A 66 22.86 -13.29 -2.45
C MET A 66 24.36 -13.62 -2.58
N ARG A 67 25.15 -12.67 -3.09
CA ARG A 67 26.60 -12.83 -3.22
C ARG A 67 27.28 -12.92 -1.86
N ARG A 68 26.97 -11.99 -0.96
CA ARG A 68 27.50 -11.97 0.41
C ARG A 68 27.02 -13.16 1.23
N SER A 69 25.76 -13.58 1.08
CA SER A 69 25.29 -14.78 1.76
C SER A 69 25.95 -16.05 1.23
N CYS A 70 26.31 -16.11 -0.05
CA CYS A 70 27.07 -17.24 -0.60
C CYS A 70 28.44 -17.39 0.08
N ASP A 71 29.12 -16.27 0.34
CA ASP A 71 30.42 -16.26 1.03
C ASP A 71 30.31 -16.90 2.42
N VAL A 72 29.23 -16.59 3.14
CA VAL A 72 28.91 -17.20 4.45
C VAL A 72 28.57 -18.68 4.31
N LEU A 73 27.66 -19.04 3.39
CA LEU A 73 27.24 -20.43 3.18
C LEU A 73 28.40 -21.36 2.84
N ARG A 74 29.39 -20.89 2.05
CA ARG A 74 30.59 -21.68 1.72
C ARG A 74 31.48 -21.97 2.93
N ARG A 75 31.47 -21.12 3.96
CA ARG A 75 32.20 -21.37 5.21
C ARG A 75 31.53 -22.48 6.03
N TYR A 76 30.21 -22.43 6.17
CA TYR A 76 29.45 -23.40 6.97
C TYR A 76 29.24 -24.74 6.26
N PHE A 77 29.11 -24.73 4.93
CA PHE A 77 28.76 -25.89 4.12
C PHE A 77 29.80 -26.13 3.01
N SER A 78 31.08 -26.14 3.40
CA SER A 78 32.21 -26.31 2.48
C SER A 78 32.04 -27.55 1.58
N GLY A 79 32.33 -27.37 0.29
CA GLY A 79 32.22 -28.42 -0.73
C GLY A 79 30.79 -28.79 -1.17
N ARG A 80 29.75 -28.25 -0.52
CA ARG A 80 28.33 -28.55 -0.81
C ARG A 80 27.55 -27.38 -1.40
N VAL A 81 28.16 -26.20 -1.45
CA VAL A 81 27.57 -24.99 -2.04
C VAL A 81 28.25 -24.70 -3.39
N LEU A 82 27.46 -24.75 -4.46
CA LEU A 82 27.88 -24.46 -5.82
C LEU A 82 27.40 -23.05 -6.23
N PRO A 83 28.29 -22.05 -6.25
CA PRO A 83 27.92 -20.73 -6.75
C PRO A 83 27.73 -20.77 -8.28
N LEU A 84 26.71 -20.07 -8.77
CA LEU A 84 26.51 -19.83 -10.19
C LEU A 84 26.40 -18.32 -10.45
N GLU A 85 27.31 -17.80 -11.26
CA GLU A 85 27.29 -16.39 -11.67
C GLU A 85 26.23 -16.16 -12.74
N ILE A 86 25.27 -15.27 -12.48
CA ILE A 86 24.22 -14.92 -13.45
C ILE A 86 24.50 -13.55 -14.07
N PRO A 87 24.59 -13.41 -15.39
CA PRO A 87 24.70 -12.10 -16.05
C PRO A 87 23.50 -11.19 -15.77
N ASN A 88 23.69 -9.87 -15.83
CA ASN A 88 22.63 -8.86 -15.70
C ASN A 88 22.23 -8.21 -17.04
N VAL A 89 22.73 -8.73 -18.16
CA VAL A 89 22.42 -8.25 -19.51
C VAL A 89 22.14 -9.44 -20.42
N SER A 90 21.29 -9.25 -21.43
CA SER A 90 20.84 -10.29 -22.36
C SER A 90 21.33 -10.03 -23.79
N THR A 91 22.52 -9.46 -23.97
CA THR A 91 23.14 -9.28 -25.29
C THR A 91 23.65 -10.61 -25.83
N LYS A 92 23.83 -10.71 -27.16
CA LYS A 92 24.42 -11.90 -27.80
C LYS A 92 25.71 -12.38 -27.12
N LEU A 93 26.62 -11.45 -26.83
CA LEU A 93 27.89 -11.74 -26.14
C LEU A 93 27.67 -12.26 -24.70
N SER A 94 26.68 -11.73 -23.99
CA SER A 94 26.33 -12.20 -22.65
C SER A 94 25.80 -13.63 -22.67
N VAL A 95 24.97 -13.96 -23.67
CA VAL A 95 24.44 -15.31 -23.88
C VAL A 95 25.56 -16.30 -24.19
N GLU A 96 26.47 -15.97 -25.11
CA GLU A 96 27.64 -16.80 -25.44
C GLU A 96 28.54 -17.01 -24.22
N ARG A 97 28.84 -15.94 -23.46
CA ARG A 97 29.64 -16.03 -22.24
C ARG A 97 28.95 -16.89 -21.17
N PHE A 98 27.64 -16.76 -21.02
CA PHE A 98 26.88 -17.55 -20.06
C PHE A 98 26.82 -19.02 -20.45
N ALA A 99 26.72 -19.34 -21.74
CA ALA A 99 26.82 -20.72 -22.23
C ALA A 99 28.15 -21.38 -21.81
N HIS A 100 29.27 -20.66 -21.96
CA HIS A 100 30.57 -21.13 -21.47
C HIS A 100 30.60 -21.30 -19.95
N THR A 101 30.02 -20.35 -19.19
CA THR A 101 29.85 -20.49 -17.73
C THR A 101 29.03 -21.73 -17.36
N LEU A 102 27.93 -22.00 -18.08
CA LEU A 102 27.07 -23.16 -17.86
C LEU A 102 27.79 -24.47 -18.15
N SER A 103 28.62 -24.55 -19.19
CA SER A 103 29.43 -25.74 -19.50
C SER A 103 30.42 -26.07 -18.36
N ASN A 104 31.13 -25.06 -17.86
CA ASN A 104 32.05 -25.22 -16.71
C ASN A 104 31.30 -25.56 -15.42
N PHE A 105 30.16 -24.90 -15.21
CA PHE A 105 29.28 -25.18 -14.07
C PHE A 105 28.73 -26.60 -14.13
N PHE A 106 28.36 -27.11 -15.31
CA PHE A 106 27.85 -28.47 -15.48
C PHE A 106 28.88 -29.53 -15.05
N THR A 107 30.15 -29.33 -15.38
CA THR A 107 31.24 -30.21 -14.90
C THR A 107 31.34 -30.21 -13.38
N SER A 108 31.28 -29.03 -12.76
CA SER A 108 31.30 -28.89 -11.28
C SER A 108 30.06 -29.50 -10.63
N PHE A 109 28.89 -29.33 -11.26
CA PHE A 109 27.62 -29.88 -10.84
C PHE A 109 27.65 -31.41 -10.80
N LYS A 110 28.03 -32.08 -11.90
CA LYS A 110 28.16 -33.55 -11.96
C LYS A 110 29.05 -34.11 -10.85
N LYS A 111 30.19 -33.45 -10.60
CA LYS A 111 31.12 -33.82 -9.53
C LYS A 111 30.48 -33.70 -8.14
N ALA A 112 29.76 -32.61 -7.88
CA ALA A 112 29.12 -32.38 -6.58
C ALA A 112 28.00 -33.37 -6.28
N ILE A 113 27.17 -33.70 -7.28
CA ILE A 113 26.08 -34.67 -7.14
C ILE A 113 26.56 -36.13 -7.24
N LYS A 114 27.86 -36.35 -7.48
CA LYS A 114 28.51 -37.66 -7.65
C LYS A 114 27.79 -38.54 -8.70
N ARG A 115 27.39 -37.92 -9.81
CA ARG A 115 26.66 -38.58 -10.89
C ARG A 115 27.10 -38.03 -12.24
N GLU A 116 27.44 -38.96 -13.14
CA GLU A 116 27.63 -38.62 -14.54
C GLU A 116 26.30 -38.36 -15.25
N ILE A 117 26.30 -37.35 -16.11
CA ILE A 117 25.18 -36.95 -16.95
C ILE A 117 25.76 -36.70 -18.34
N THR A 118 25.25 -37.41 -19.33
CA THR A 118 25.67 -37.27 -20.73
C THR A 118 25.03 -36.03 -21.37
N LEU A 119 25.64 -35.50 -22.44
CA LEU A 119 25.02 -34.41 -23.23
C LEU A 119 23.68 -34.85 -23.85
N SER A 120 23.53 -36.14 -24.18
CA SER A 120 22.25 -36.68 -24.66
C SER A 120 21.16 -36.63 -23.58
N GLU A 121 21.48 -36.98 -22.33
CA GLU A 121 20.54 -36.84 -21.21
C GLU A 121 20.17 -35.38 -20.94
N LEU A 122 21.14 -34.46 -21.05
CA LEU A 122 20.91 -33.03 -20.90
C LEU A 122 20.02 -32.48 -22.03
N LYS A 123 20.24 -32.90 -23.28
CA LYS A 123 19.40 -32.52 -24.41
C LYS A 123 17.95 -33.01 -24.22
N LYS A 124 17.76 -34.26 -23.78
CA LYS A 124 16.44 -34.81 -23.46
C LYS A 124 15.76 -34.07 -22.30
N SER A 125 16.51 -33.65 -21.29
CA SER A 125 15.92 -32.87 -20.18
C SER A 125 15.52 -31.46 -20.61
N HIS A 126 16.30 -30.84 -21.49
CA HIS A 126 15.98 -29.55 -22.10
C HIS A 126 14.72 -29.64 -22.98
N GLU A 127 14.65 -30.61 -23.90
CA GLU A 127 13.46 -30.87 -24.72
C GLU A 127 12.21 -31.13 -23.85
N ARG A 128 12.37 -31.92 -22.78
CA ARG A 128 11.30 -32.15 -21.80
C ARG A 128 10.86 -30.87 -21.11
N LEU A 129 11.79 -30.01 -20.70
CA LEU A 129 11.46 -28.73 -20.07
C LEU A 129 10.70 -27.82 -21.04
N LEU A 130 11.14 -27.73 -22.30
CA LEU A 130 10.42 -26.97 -23.34
C LEU A 130 9.00 -27.50 -23.54
N PHE A 131 8.82 -28.83 -23.58
CA PHE A 131 7.50 -29.45 -23.64
C PHE A 131 6.63 -29.11 -22.42
N LEU A 132 7.20 -29.11 -21.21
CA LEU A 132 6.48 -28.74 -19.99
C LEU A 132 6.06 -27.26 -20.01
N ILE A 133 6.92 -26.36 -20.51
CA ILE A 133 6.58 -24.94 -20.68
C ILE A 133 5.46 -24.76 -21.71
N ARG A 134 5.50 -25.45 -22.86
CA ARG A 134 4.38 -25.45 -23.84
C ARG A 134 3.08 -25.94 -23.20
N SER A 135 3.15 -27.06 -22.48
CA SER A 135 2.01 -27.63 -21.77
C SER A 135 1.46 -26.70 -20.69
N PHE A 136 2.33 -25.89 -20.07
CA PHE A 136 1.95 -24.90 -19.07
C PHE A 136 1.26 -23.71 -19.73
N ASN A 137 1.78 -23.20 -20.85
CA ASN A 137 1.12 -22.18 -21.66
C ASN A 137 -0.25 -22.67 -22.18
N ASP A 138 -0.36 -23.94 -22.59
CA ASP A 138 -1.64 -24.55 -22.96
C ASP A 138 -2.61 -24.64 -21.78
N ALA A 139 -2.12 -25.00 -20.60
CA ALA A 139 -2.93 -25.04 -19.39
C ALA A 139 -3.45 -23.64 -19.03
N ILE A 140 -2.61 -22.60 -19.18
CA ILE A 140 -3.02 -21.20 -19.05
C ILE A 140 -4.16 -20.86 -20.03
N ARG A 141 -3.97 -21.16 -21.34
CA ARG A 141 -4.97 -20.86 -22.38
C ARG A 141 -6.31 -21.57 -22.14
N ASN A 142 -6.26 -22.80 -21.67
CA ASN A 142 -7.44 -23.60 -21.37
C ASN A 142 -8.02 -23.34 -19.97
N ASN A 143 -7.39 -22.46 -19.18
CA ASN A 143 -7.75 -22.20 -17.80
C ASN A 143 -7.75 -23.48 -16.93
N ASP A 144 -6.83 -24.41 -17.22
CA ASP A 144 -6.65 -25.70 -16.54
C ASP A 144 -5.68 -25.56 -15.37
N LEU A 145 -6.30 -25.23 -14.26
CA LEU A 145 -5.70 -24.75 -13.04
C LEU A 145 -4.96 -25.85 -12.23
N GLU A 146 -5.51 -27.06 -12.19
CA GLU A 146 -4.85 -28.21 -11.54
C GLU A 146 -3.60 -28.63 -12.32
N LYS A 147 -3.70 -28.61 -13.65
CA LYS A 147 -2.56 -28.90 -14.53
C LYS A 147 -1.46 -27.85 -14.39
N MET A 148 -1.81 -26.56 -14.28
CA MET A 148 -0.83 -25.50 -14.00
C MET A 148 -0.04 -25.76 -12.71
N ALA A 149 -0.72 -26.06 -11.61
CA ALA A 149 -0.06 -26.33 -10.32
C ALA A 149 0.85 -27.57 -10.38
N SER A 150 0.36 -28.65 -11.01
CA SER A 150 1.13 -29.89 -11.22
C SER A 150 2.38 -29.68 -12.07
N LEU A 151 2.26 -28.92 -13.17
CA LEU A 151 3.38 -28.57 -14.04
C LEU A 151 4.39 -27.66 -13.33
N CYS A 152 3.91 -26.67 -12.56
CA CYS A 152 4.76 -25.80 -11.76
C CYS A 152 5.60 -26.60 -10.76
N LYS A 153 4.99 -27.56 -10.06
CA LYS A 153 5.70 -28.48 -9.16
C LYS A 153 6.73 -29.32 -9.90
N THR A 154 6.38 -29.81 -11.09
CA THR A 154 7.28 -30.62 -11.91
C THR A 154 8.50 -29.84 -12.40
N ILE A 155 8.32 -28.55 -12.74
CA ILE A 155 9.38 -27.67 -13.24
C ILE A 155 10.24 -27.12 -12.10
N THR A 156 9.62 -26.69 -10.99
CA THR A 156 10.32 -25.94 -9.94
C THR A 156 10.72 -26.80 -8.74
N GLY A 157 10.11 -27.97 -8.57
CA GLY A 157 10.26 -28.79 -7.36
C GLY A 157 9.43 -28.31 -6.16
N ASN A 158 8.69 -27.20 -6.28
CA ASN A 158 7.88 -26.63 -5.20
C ASN A 158 6.41 -26.59 -5.59
N ASP A 159 5.52 -26.77 -4.61
CA ASP A 159 4.10 -26.53 -4.81
C ASP A 159 3.86 -25.06 -5.16
N TYR A 160 2.94 -24.81 -6.10
CA TYR A 160 2.53 -23.45 -6.41
C TYR A 160 1.81 -22.83 -5.22
N ILE A 161 2.20 -21.61 -4.86
CA ILE A 161 1.61 -20.84 -3.77
C ILE A 161 0.93 -19.61 -4.42
N GLY A 162 -0.40 -19.62 -4.42
CA GLY A 162 -1.27 -18.65 -5.09
C GLY A 162 -2.69 -19.20 -5.29
N SER A 163 -3.61 -18.33 -5.66
CA SER A 163 -5.00 -18.72 -5.91
C SER A 163 -5.13 -19.43 -7.24
N ILE A 164 -5.92 -20.49 -7.18
CA ILE A 164 -6.26 -21.37 -8.30
C ILE A 164 -7.77 -21.24 -8.55
N ARG A 165 -8.38 -20.07 -8.27
CA ARG A 165 -9.81 -19.81 -8.42
C ARG A 165 -10.03 -18.44 -9.06
N ARG A 166 -11.04 -18.32 -9.92
CA ARG A 166 -11.56 -17.00 -10.32
C ARG A 166 -12.29 -16.39 -9.13
N ALA A 167 -11.89 -15.17 -8.78
CA ALA A 167 -12.63 -14.33 -7.85
C ALA A 167 -13.11 -13.08 -8.60
N ARG A 168 -13.94 -12.26 -7.94
CA ARG A 168 -14.33 -10.95 -8.48
C ARG A 168 -13.10 -10.10 -8.83
N ASN A 169 -12.07 -10.16 -7.98
CA ASN A 169 -10.81 -9.47 -8.20
C ASN A 169 -9.68 -10.47 -8.36
N ASN A 170 -8.97 -10.37 -9.49
CA ASN A 170 -7.80 -11.15 -9.81
C ASN A 170 -6.58 -10.24 -9.63
N ILE A 171 -5.84 -10.46 -8.53
CA ILE A 171 -4.73 -9.64 -8.08
C ILE A 171 -3.42 -10.24 -8.56
N LEU A 172 -2.74 -9.55 -9.47
CA LEU A 172 -1.42 -9.92 -9.93
C LEU A 172 -0.35 -9.47 -8.94
N ILE A 173 0.44 -10.39 -8.42
CA ILE A 173 1.59 -10.08 -7.56
C ILE A 173 2.85 -10.09 -8.41
N VAL A 174 3.52 -8.94 -8.51
CA VAL A 174 4.79 -8.78 -9.22
C VAL A 174 5.86 -8.24 -8.28
N GLY A 175 7.12 -8.30 -8.72
CA GLY A 175 8.25 -7.76 -7.97
C GLY A 175 9.14 -8.86 -7.40
N SER A 176 9.62 -8.64 -6.18
CA SER A 176 10.48 -9.59 -5.47
C SER A 176 9.70 -10.84 -5.02
N PRO A 177 10.37 -11.96 -4.69
CA PRO A 177 9.72 -13.20 -4.24
C PRO A 177 8.62 -12.97 -3.20
N ALA A 178 7.38 -13.36 -3.49
CA ALA A 178 6.26 -13.19 -2.58
C ALA A 178 6.23 -14.30 -1.52
N PRO A 179 6.09 -13.99 -0.21
CA PRO A 179 5.89 -14.99 0.83
C PRO A 179 4.46 -15.55 0.81
N SER A 180 4.28 -16.78 1.28
CA SER A 180 2.96 -17.42 1.37
C SER A 180 1.98 -16.61 2.22
N SER A 181 2.45 -15.98 3.29
CA SER A 181 1.64 -15.14 4.16
C SER A 181 0.98 -13.94 3.46
N LEU A 182 1.59 -13.39 2.40
CA LEU A 182 0.96 -12.35 1.59
C LEU A 182 -0.19 -12.93 0.76
N ILE A 183 0.02 -14.11 0.18
CA ILE A 183 -0.97 -14.82 -0.62
C ILE A 183 -2.16 -15.21 0.25
N ASP A 184 -1.91 -15.79 1.42
CA ASP A 184 -2.94 -16.19 2.39
C ASP A 184 -3.84 -14.99 2.75
N VAL A 185 -3.26 -13.81 2.99
CA VAL A 185 -4.03 -12.60 3.32
C VAL A 185 -4.90 -12.14 2.15
N ILE A 186 -4.42 -12.26 0.91
CA ILE A 186 -5.22 -11.90 -0.28
C ILE A 186 -6.41 -12.84 -0.41
N GLU A 187 -6.19 -14.14 -0.23
CA GLU A 187 -7.25 -15.16 -0.30
C GLU A 187 -8.26 -15.05 0.83
N GLU A 188 -7.80 -14.80 2.07
CA GLU A 188 -8.66 -14.57 3.25
C GLU A 188 -9.67 -13.42 3.02
N THR A 189 -9.38 -12.48 2.11
CA THR A 189 -10.25 -11.35 1.78
C THR A 189 -11.17 -11.59 0.58
N GLY A 190 -11.22 -12.83 0.06
CA GLY A 190 -12.09 -13.22 -1.05
C GLY A 190 -11.58 -12.82 -2.43
N ASN A 191 -10.29 -12.47 -2.56
CA ASN A 191 -9.65 -12.10 -3.81
C ASN A 191 -8.76 -13.26 -4.31
N SER A 192 -8.51 -13.31 -5.63
CA SER A 192 -7.60 -14.29 -6.23
C SER A 192 -6.18 -13.71 -6.32
N ALA A 193 -5.18 -14.43 -5.81
CA ALA A 193 -3.77 -14.07 -5.84
C ALA A 193 -3.02 -14.79 -6.97
N ILE A 194 -2.68 -14.08 -8.04
CA ILE A 194 -1.84 -14.59 -9.13
C ILE A 194 -0.38 -14.25 -8.80
N ASN A 195 0.37 -15.23 -8.31
CA ASN A 195 1.77 -15.04 -7.95
C ASN A 195 2.65 -15.07 -9.22
N ALA A 196 2.89 -13.91 -9.81
CA ALA A 196 3.79 -13.70 -10.96
C ALA A 196 5.18 -13.18 -10.51
N THR A 197 5.69 -13.75 -9.42
CA THR A 197 7.08 -13.54 -8.98
C THR A 197 7.93 -14.77 -9.32
N CYS A 198 9.23 -14.71 -9.06
CA CYS A 198 10.08 -15.86 -9.33
C CYS A 198 9.78 -17.08 -8.45
N THR A 199 9.09 -16.94 -7.30
CA THR A 199 8.60 -18.07 -6.49
C THR A 199 7.23 -18.57 -6.90
N GLY A 200 6.58 -17.89 -7.85
CA GLY A 200 5.30 -18.30 -8.44
C GLY A 200 5.47 -18.82 -9.86
N LEU A 201 4.64 -18.32 -10.79
CA LEU A 201 4.47 -18.87 -12.14
C LEU A 201 5.56 -18.44 -13.13
N VAL A 202 6.30 -17.36 -12.85
CA VAL A 202 7.32 -16.80 -13.76
C VAL A 202 8.35 -17.82 -14.27
N PRO A 203 8.91 -18.72 -13.45
CA PRO A 203 9.88 -19.72 -13.93
C PRO A 203 9.31 -20.70 -14.95
N CYS A 204 7.97 -20.80 -15.05
CA CYS A 204 7.26 -21.69 -15.96
C CYS A 204 6.82 -20.98 -17.25
N LEU A 205 6.95 -19.65 -17.32
CA LEU A 205 6.63 -18.87 -18.52
C LEU A 205 7.79 -18.86 -19.50
N GLY A 206 7.46 -18.80 -20.79
CA GLY A 206 8.41 -18.60 -21.87
C GLY A 206 7.84 -19.00 -23.24
N SER A 207 8.54 -18.58 -24.29
CA SER A 207 8.22 -18.90 -25.69
C SER A 207 9.30 -19.83 -26.25
N PRO A 208 9.07 -21.15 -26.22
CA PRO A 208 10.07 -22.15 -26.60
C PRO A 208 10.12 -22.41 -28.12
N GLU A 209 9.52 -21.56 -28.95
CA GLU A 209 9.49 -21.74 -30.41
C GLU A 209 10.86 -21.47 -31.07
N ASP A 210 11.74 -20.67 -30.45
CA ASP A 210 13.00 -20.18 -31.06
C ASP A 210 14.30 -20.76 -30.44
N LEU A 211 14.23 -21.90 -29.73
CA LEU A 211 15.34 -22.47 -28.94
C LEU A 211 16.00 -23.71 -29.58
N ASN A 212 16.24 -23.67 -30.89
CA ASN A 212 16.88 -24.77 -31.63
C ASN A 212 18.34 -24.42 -31.97
N GLU A 213 19.22 -24.46 -30.97
CA GLU A 213 20.67 -24.33 -31.18
C GLU A 213 21.33 -25.72 -31.27
N GLU A 214 22.42 -25.83 -32.06
CA GLU A 214 23.26 -27.03 -32.07
C GLU A 214 23.98 -27.22 -30.71
N ASP A 215 24.44 -26.13 -30.10
CA ASP A 215 25.03 -26.13 -28.77
C ASP A 215 23.94 -26.06 -27.68
N ILE A 216 23.85 -27.14 -26.90
CA ILE A 216 22.88 -27.26 -25.80
C ILE A 216 23.09 -26.19 -24.72
N PHE A 217 24.32 -25.79 -24.41
CA PHE A 217 24.57 -24.76 -23.40
C PHE A 217 24.17 -23.38 -23.91
N LEU A 218 24.32 -23.12 -25.21
CA LEU A 218 23.83 -21.91 -25.84
C LEU A 218 22.30 -21.85 -25.81
N SER A 219 21.62 -22.96 -26.12
CA SER A 219 20.15 -23.03 -26.02
C SER A 219 19.65 -22.78 -24.59
N ILE A 220 20.27 -23.41 -23.59
CA ILE A 220 19.93 -23.21 -22.18
C ILE A 220 20.20 -21.76 -21.76
N ALA A 221 21.33 -21.17 -22.19
CA ALA A 221 21.66 -19.77 -21.91
C ALA A 221 20.62 -18.80 -22.49
N LYS A 222 20.21 -18.99 -23.75
CA LYS A 222 19.13 -18.21 -24.40
C LYS A 222 17.83 -18.32 -23.62
N ARG A 223 17.37 -19.55 -23.31
CA ARG A 223 16.14 -19.76 -22.53
C ARG A 223 16.16 -19.00 -21.20
N ILE A 224 17.29 -18.99 -20.51
CA ILE A 224 17.42 -18.37 -19.20
C ILE A 224 17.51 -16.84 -19.30
N LEU A 225 18.29 -16.29 -20.24
CA LEU A 225 18.58 -14.85 -20.32
C LEU A 225 17.60 -14.07 -21.21
N GLU A 226 16.97 -14.71 -22.19
CA GLU A 226 16.06 -14.08 -23.17
C GLU A 226 14.59 -14.37 -22.86
N ARG A 227 14.29 -14.93 -21.68
CA ARG A 227 12.91 -15.14 -21.22
C ARG A 227 12.11 -13.83 -21.25
N GLU A 228 10.82 -13.90 -21.57
CA GLU A 228 9.97 -12.71 -21.73
C GLU A 228 9.86 -11.85 -20.45
N PHE A 229 9.95 -12.48 -19.27
CA PHE A 229 9.85 -11.78 -17.98
C PHE A 229 11.14 -11.89 -17.13
N HIS A 230 12.01 -10.87 -17.22
CA HIS A 230 13.28 -10.83 -16.50
C HIS A 230 13.14 -10.53 -15.01
N CYS A 231 14.20 -10.80 -14.24
CA CYS A 231 14.39 -10.22 -12.90
C CYS A 231 14.78 -8.75 -13.02
N MET A 232 14.37 -7.91 -12.07
CA MET A 232 14.67 -6.47 -12.06
C MET A 232 16.16 -6.12 -11.94
N ARG A 233 17.03 -7.11 -11.67
CA ARG A 233 18.49 -6.93 -11.78
C ARG A 233 18.95 -6.72 -13.23
N PHE A 234 18.21 -7.24 -14.21
CA PHE A 234 18.61 -7.07 -15.60
C PHE A 234 18.51 -5.61 -15.99
N VAL A 235 19.49 -5.14 -16.78
CA VAL A 235 19.46 -3.77 -17.34
C VAL A 235 18.32 -3.61 -18.34
N THR A 236 17.96 -4.71 -19.01
CA THR A 236 16.81 -4.78 -19.91
C THR A 236 15.53 -4.47 -19.16
N GLU A 237 14.69 -3.61 -19.74
CA GLU A 237 13.44 -3.23 -19.13
C GLU A 237 12.45 -4.40 -19.08
N ARG A 238 11.78 -4.56 -17.93
CA ARG A 238 10.70 -5.51 -17.78
C ARG A 238 9.39 -4.92 -18.29
N ASP A 239 8.71 -5.67 -19.15
CA ASP A 239 7.35 -5.38 -19.55
C ASP A 239 6.35 -6.18 -18.71
N ILE A 240 5.80 -5.54 -17.67
CA ILE A 240 4.75 -6.15 -16.83
C ILE A 240 3.44 -6.29 -17.61
N GLY A 241 3.21 -5.48 -18.65
CA GLY A 241 2.03 -5.55 -19.51
C GLY A 241 1.96 -6.86 -20.31
N SER A 242 3.11 -7.42 -20.68
CA SER A 242 3.20 -8.73 -21.36
C SER A 242 2.50 -9.86 -20.60
N LEU A 243 2.41 -9.78 -19.26
CA LEU A 243 1.74 -10.79 -18.44
C LEU A 243 0.24 -10.90 -18.71
N ARG A 244 -0.38 -9.90 -19.36
CA ARG A 244 -1.77 -9.99 -19.84
C ARG A 244 -1.99 -11.08 -20.88
N LYS A 245 -0.94 -11.52 -21.58
CA LYS A 245 -1.00 -12.68 -22.49
C LYS A 245 -1.26 -13.99 -21.74
N TYR A 246 -0.90 -14.03 -20.47
CA TYR A 246 -0.92 -15.23 -19.64
C TYR A 246 -2.00 -15.21 -18.56
N PHE A 247 -2.32 -14.03 -18.03
CA PHE A 247 -3.18 -13.92 -16.86
C PHE A 247 -4.21 -12.82 -17.05
N ASP A 248 -5.45 -13.11 -16.63
CA ASP A 248 -6.51 -12.11 -16.49
C ASP A 248 -6.46 -11.51 -15.08
N PHE A 249 -6.13 -10.23 -14.98
CA PHE A 249 -5.99 -9.50 -13.73
C PHE A 249 -6.49 -8.07 -13.83
N ASN A 250 -7.08 -7.60 -12.74
CA ASN A 250 -7.70 -6.28 -12.65
C ASN A 250 -7.08 -5.39 -11.56
N GLY A 251 -6.12 -5.90 -10.78
CA GLY A 251 -5.22 -5.06 -9.98
C GLY A 251 -3.89 -5.72 -9.70
N ILE A 252 -2.95 -4.90 -9.23
CA ILE A 252 -1.54 -5.29 -9.10
C ILE A 252 -1.03 -5.01 -7.69
N ILE A 253 -0.37 -5.98 -7.09
CA ILE A 253 0.49 -5.77 -5.92
C ILE A 253 1.94 -5.76 -6.41
N LEU A 254 2.60 -4.61 -6.29
CA LEU A 254 4.05 -4.56 -6.36
C LEU A 254 4.58 -5.02 -5.00
N HIS A 255 5.15 -6.21 -4.94
CA HIS A 255 5.71 -6.77 -3.72
C HIS A 255 7.22 -6.55 -3.64
N THR A 256 7.70 -6.02 -2.52
CA THR A 256 9.14 -5.86 -2.23
C THR A 256 9.49 -6.52 -0.89
N ALA A 257 10.48 -7.41 -0.89
CA ALA A 257 11.09 -7.89 0.33
C ALA A 257 11.87 -6.73 0.95
N LYS A 258 11.70 -6.50 2.26
CA LYS A 258 12.42 -5.44 2.99
C LYS A 258 13.93 -5.50 2.71
N PHE A 259 14.53 -4.34 2.45
CA PHE A 259 15.94 -4.16 2.03
C PHE A 259 16.30 -4.81 0.68
N CYS A 260 15.36 -4.91 -0.25
CA CYS A 260 15.66 -5.29 -1.62
C CYS A 260 15.97 -4.06 -2.49
N ASP A 261 17.18 -4.00 -3.03
CA ASP A 261 17.67 -2.83 -3.79
C ASP A 261 17.12 -2.73 -5.22
N PHE A 262 16.52 -3.79 -5.76
CA PHE A 262 16.16 -3.83 -7.19
C PHE A 262 14.68 -3.56 -7.45
N TYR A 263 13.78 -4.17 -6.67
CA TYR A 263 12.35 -4.18 -6.99
C TYR A 263 11.56 -2.95 -6.49
N GLY A 264 12.22 -1.99 -5.82
CA GLY A 264 11.58 -0.78 -5.29
C GLY A 264 11.28 0.32 -6.32
N PHE A 265 11.72 0.16 -7.58
CA PHE A 265 11.69 1.23 -8.59
C PHE A 265 10.70 1.02 -9.76
N GLU A 266 9.83 0.01 -9.67
CA GLU A 266 8.90 -0.34 -10.78
C GLU A 266 7.58 0.45 -10.78
N GLU A 267 7.31 1.27 -9.76
CA GLU A 267 6.03 1.98 -9.64
C GLU A 267 5.72 2.89 -10.83
N LYS A 268 6.73 3.60 -11.37
CA LYS A 268 6.55 4.46 -12.53
C LYS A 268 6.06 3.68 -13.75
N LYS A 269 6.51 2.43 -13.90
CA LYS A 269 6.14 1.55 -15.03
C LYS A 269 4.72 1.01 -14.88
N LEU A 270 4.34 0.67 -13.64
CA LEU A 270 2.98 0.22 -13.34
C LEU A 270 1.92 1.29 -13.62
N LYS A 271 2.25 2.58 -13.39
CA LYS A 271 1.36 3.69 -13.73
C LYS A 271 0.99 3.73 -15.22
N ALA A 272 1.87 3.27 -16.12
CA ALA A 272 1.62 3.25 -17.55
C ALA A 272 0.61 2.16 -17.99
N LEU A 273 0.32 1.17 -17.14
CA LEU A 273 -0.60 0.07 -17.46
C LEU A 273 -2.08 0.42 -17.25
N ASN A 274 -2.39 1.62 -16.74
CA ASN A 274 -3.73 2.07 -16.36
C ASN A 274 -4.49 1.04 -15.51
N LEU A 275 -3.78 0.35 -14.61
CA LEU A 275 -4.38 -0.55 -13.64
C LEU A 275 -4.14 -0.06 -12.21
N PRO A 276 -5.11 -0.26 -11.31
CA PRO A 276 -4.90 -0.11 -9.88
C PRO A 276 -3.71 -0.93 -9.40
N PHE A 277 -2.80 -0.29 -8.67
CA PHE A 277 -1.74 -0.99 -7.99
C PHE A 277 -1.50 -0.45 -6.58
N VAL A 278 -0.93 -1.30 -5.73
CA VAL A 278 -0.41 -0.93 -4.41
C VAL A 278 0.95 -1.56 -4.23
N HIS A 279 1.87 -0.80 -3.63
CA HIS A 279 3.15 -1.34 -3.18
C HIS A 279 3.00 -1.97 -1.81
N ILE A 280 3.52 -3.18 -1.59
CA ILE A 280 3.53 -3.85 -0.29
C ILE A 280 4.96 -4.33 -0.03
N GLU A 281 5.54 -3.83 1.06
CA GLU A 281 6.80 -4.33 1.56
C GLU A 281 6.52 -5.40 2.63
N THR A 282 7.21 -6.55 2.56
CA THR A 282 7.10 -7.59 3.59
C THR A 282 8.45 -8.05 4.12
N GLU A 283 8.41 -8.56 5.35
CA GLU A 283 9.49 -9.29 5.99
C GLU A 283 8.95 -10.70 6.32
N PRO A 284 9.49 -11.79 5.75
CA PRO A 284 8.86 -13.12 5.81
C PRO A 284 8.48 -13.63 7.21
N ASN A 285 9.19 -13.19 8.25
CA ASN A 285 8.97 -13.62 9.65
C ASN A 285 8.23 -12.57 10.52
N HIS A 286 7.96 -11.37 10.00
CA HIS A 286 7.36 -10.24 10.72
C HIS A 286 6.27 -9.55 9.88
N VAL A 287 5.35 -10.34 9.32
CA VAL A 287 4.28 -9.83 8.48
C VAL A 287 3.11 -9.31 9.34
N SER A 288 2.86 -7.99 9.32
CA SER A 288 1.62 -7.41 9.87
C SER A 288 0.47 -7.66 8.90
N LYS A 289 -0.39 -8.63 9.24
CA LYS A 289 -1.57 -8.97 8.43
C LYS A 289 -2.51 -7.76 8.28
N GLU A 290 -2.63 -6.93 9.31
CA GLU A 290 -3.49 -5.74 9.35
C GLU A 290 -3.04 -4.68 8.34
N GLN A 291 -1.73 -4.46 8.22
CA GLN A 291 -1.16 -3.52 7.26
C GLN A 291 -1.39 -3.99 5.81
N ILE A 292 -1.19 -5.29 5.55
CA ILE A 292 -1.46 -5.88 4.23
C ILE A 292 -2.95 -5.77 3.91
N LYS A 293 -3.85 -6.13 4.84
CA LYS A 293 -5.30 -6.02 4.65
C LYS A 293 -5.73 -4.60 4.32
N THR A 294 -5.15 -3.59 4.98
CA THR A 294 -5.45 -2.18 4.71
C THR A 294 -5.02 -1.77 3.29
N ARG A 295 -3.80 -2.14 2.88
CA ARG A 295 -3.28 -1.84 1.53
C ARG A 295 -4.03 -2.59 0.43
N LEU A 296 -4.39 -3.84 0.69
CA LEU A 296 -5.21 -4.65 -0.21
C LEU A 296 -6.63 -4.08 -0.33
N GLY A 297 -7.23 -3.62 0.78
CA GLY A 297 -8.52 -2.93 0.75
C GLY A 297 -8.49 -1.70 -0.17
N ALA A 298 -7.48 -0.85 -0.03
CA ALA A 298 -7.28 0.31 -0.90
C ALA A 298 -7.03 -0.07 -2.38
N LEU A 299 -6.41 -1.22 -2.65
CA LEU A 299 -6.28 -1.74 -4.00
C LEU A 299 -7.64 -2.20 -4.53
N VAL A 300 -8.37 -3.03 -3.78
CA VAL A 300 -9.67 -3.58 -4.17
C VAL A 300 -10.70 -2.47 -4.40
N GLU A 301 -10.68 -1.40 -3.61
CA GLU A 301 -11.48 -0.18 -3.81
C GLU A 301 -11.21 0.47 -5.17
N ARG A 302 -9.95 0.45 -5.64
CA ARG A 302 -9.56 1.00 -6.94
C ARG A 302 -9.83 0.04 -8.10
N ILE A 303 -9.73 -1.28 -7.87
CA ILE A 303 -10.09 -2.34 -8.85
C ILE A 303 -11.59 -2.29 -9.14
N SER A 304 -12.36 -2.09 -8.09
CA SER A 304 -13.79 -1.85 -8.15
C SER A 304 -14.02 -0.43 -8.68
N GLU A 305 -13.63 -0.13 -9.93
CA GLU A 305 -14.43 0.84 -10.66
C GLU A 305 -15.87 0.31 -10.67
N PRO A 306 -16.88 1.18 -10.45
CA PRO A 306 -18.23 0.73 -10.19
C PRO A 306 -18.68 -0.14 -11.37
N GLU A 307 -19.14 -1.36 -11.11
CA GLU A 307 -20.03 -2.01 -12.07
C GLU A 307 -21.09 -0.96 -12.44
N GLN A 308 -21.17 -0.64 -13.73
CA GLN A 308 -22.33 0.01 -14.30
C GLN A 308 -23.53 -0.90 -14.04
N VAL A 309 -24.13 -0.79 -12.87
CA VAL A 309 -25.51 -1.15 -12.66
C VAL A 309 -26.31 -0.14 -13.47
N ARG A 310 -26.60 -0.50 -14.72
CA ARG A 310 -27.69 0.11 -15.47
C ARG A 310 -28.99 -0.15 -14.69
N SER A 311 -29.41 0.87 -13.95
CA SER A 311 -30.78 1.24 -13.48
C SER A 311 -30.68 1.69 -12.01
N GLN A 312 -31.00 2.90 -11.56
CA GLN A 312 -31.77 4.04 -12.07
C GLN A 312 -30.94 5.33 -11.88
N LYS A 313 -31.30 6.45 -12.51
CA LYS A 313 -30.70 7.76 -12.20
C LYS A 313 -30.82 8.03 -10.69
N LYS A 314 -29.72 7.90 -9.93
CA LYS A 314 -29.68 8.34 -8.54
C LYS A 314 -29.84 9.86 -8.56
N ARG A 315 -30.93 10.34 -7.95
CA ARG A 315 -31.39 11.74 -8.03
C ARG A 315 -30.67 12.64 -7.02
N PHE A 316 -30.10 12.06 -5.97
CA PHE A 316 -29.46 12.77 -4.88
C PHE A 316 -28.10 12.17 -4.55
N CYS A 317 -27.23 12.97 -3.95
CA CYS A 317 -25.91 12.53 -3.49
C CYS A 317 -25.72 12.85 -2.01
N ALA A 318 -25.27 11.89 -1.23
CA ALA A 318 -25.02 12.03 0.20
C ALA A 318 -23.53 11.87 0.50
N GLY A 319 -22.98 12.77 1.30
CA GLY A 319 -21.66 12.65 1.87
C GLY A 319 -21.75 12.40 3.37
N ILE A 320 -21.11 11.33 3.85
CA ILE A 320 -21.05 10.97 5.26
C ILE A 320 -19.61 11.10 5.75
N ASP A 321 -19.31 12.15 6.53
CA ASP A 321 -18.03 12.25 7.24
C ASP A 321 -18.15 11.58 8.61
N SER A 322 -17.61 10.37 8.76
CA SER A 322 -17.57 9.65 10.03
C SER A 322 -16.24 9.91 10.73
N GLY A 323 -16.21 10.96 11.56
CA GLY A 323 -15.06 11.30 12.40
C GLY A 323 -15.06 10.54 13.73
N SER A 324 -13.97 10.66 14.47
CA SER A 324 -13.79 10.07 15.80
C SER A 324 -14.74 10.65 16.85
N THR A 325 -15.08 11.94 16.75
CA THR A 325 -15.98 12.63 17.71
C THR A 325 -17.39 12.79 17.16
N SER A 326 -17.51 13.17 15.89
CA SER A 326 -18.79 13.48 15.25
C SER A 326 -18.90 12.89 13.86
N THR A 327 -20.11 12.42 13.54
CA THR A 327 -20.53 11.96 12.21
C THR A 327 -21.42 13.05 11.60
N LYS A 328 -21.12 13.44 10.36
CA LYS A 328 -21.87 14.46 9.61
C LYS A 328 -22.42 13.85 8.35
N LEU A 329 -23.66 14.22 8.02
CA LEU A 329 -24.30 13.85 6.78
C LEU A 329 -24.72 15.12 6.05
N VAL A 330 -24.39 15.20 4.77
CA VAL A 330 -24.89 16.23 3.83
C VAL A 330 -25.53 15.52 2.65
N VAL A 331 -26.71 15.94 2.22
CA VAL A 331 -27.37 15.44 1.02
C VAL A 331 -27.61 16.61 0.07
N VAL A 332 -27.21 16.46 -1.19
CA VAL A 332 -27.37 17.46 -2.25
C VAL A 332 -28.21 16.91 -3.41
N ASP A 333 -28.85 17.83 -4.14
CA ASP A 333 -29.51 17.53 -5.42
C ASP A 333 -28.58 17.74 -6.63
N SER A 334 -29.13 17.55 -7.84
CA SER A 334 -28.41 17.72 -9.10
C SER A 334 -27.93 19.16 -9.37
N GLU A 335 -28.51 20.15 -8.69
CA GLU A 335 -28.13 21.57 -8.79
C GLU A 335 -27.13 21.96 -7.68
N LYS A 336 -26.58 20.98 -6.94
CA LYS A 336 -25.66 21.16 -5.80
C LYS A 336 -26.29 21.85 -4.59
N ARG A 337 -27.63 21.92 -4.51
CA ARG A 337 -28.32 22.50 -3.34
C ARG A 337 -28.35 21.50 -2.19
N ILE A 338 -28.01 21.95 -0.99
CA ILE A 338 -28.07 21.13 0.22
C ILE A 338 -29.54 20.94 0.64
N LEU A 339 -30.05 19.71 0.54
CA LEU A 339 -31.40 19.33 0.96
C LEU A 339 -31.46 18.92 2.42
N PHE A 340 -30.37 18.36 2.94
CA PHE A 340 -30.26 17.93 4.32
C PHE A 340 -28.81 18.07 4.80
N LYS A 341 -28.63 18.59 6.01
CA LYS A 341 -27.36 18.55 6.74
C LYS A 341 -27.61 18.24 8.20
N LYS A 342 -26.76 17.40 8.80
CA LYS A 342 -26.81 17.12 10.24
C LYS A 342 -25.45 16.67 10.77
N VAL A 343 -25.13 17.14 11.97
CA VAL A 343 -23.98 16.72 12.77
C VAL A 343 -24.49 16.00 14.02
N VAL A 344 -23.95 14.83 14.33
CA VAL A 344 -24.24 14.07 15.56
C VAL A 344 -22.96 13.51 16.17
N LYS A 345 -22.97 13.13 17.45
CA LYS A 345 -21.86 12.40 18.06
C LYS A 345 -21.74 11.01 17.43
N THR A 346 -20.53 10.60 17.06
CA THR A 346 -20.31 9.31 16.38
C THR A 346 -20.72 8.11 17.26
N GLY A 347 -20.40 8.17 18.56
CA GLY A 347 -20.69 7.10 19.52
C GLY A 347 -19.87 5.84 19.30
N ALA A 348 -20.18 4.77 20.04
CA ALA A 348 -19.45 3.49 19.98
C ALA A 348 -19.71 2.69 18.69
N PHE A 349 -20.79 3.00 17.95
CA PHE A 349 -21.20 2.27 16.75
C PHE A 349 -21.35 3.21 15.54
N PRO A 350 -20.23 3.67 14.92
CA PRO A 350 -20.25 4.65 13.83
C PRO A 350 -21.17 4.27 12.66
N LYS A 351 -21.19 2.99 12.29
CA LYS A 351 -22.05 2.45 11.22
C LYS A 351 -23.53 2.63 11.52
N LYS A 352 -23.95 2.35 12.75
CA LYS A 352 -25.35 2.50 13.17
C LYS A 352 -25.75 3.97 13.13
N THR A 353 -24.93 4.84 13.73
CA THR A 353 -25.14 6.29 13.73
C THR A 353 -25.30 6.85 12.33
N ALA A 354 -24.46 6.41 11.38
CA ALA A 354 -24.53 6.85 10.00
C ALA A 354 -25.79 6.33 9.27
N LEU A 355 -26.22 5.09 9.52
CA LEU A 355 -27.47 4.54 8.97
C LEU A 355 -28.71 5.25 9.52
N ASP A 356 -28.74 5.56 10.81
CA ASP A 356 -29.85 6.28 11.45
C ASP A 356 -29.95 7.70 10.88
N LEU A 357 -28.82 8.38 10.68
CA LEU A 357 -28.74 9.68 10.00
C LEU A 357 -29.26 9.62 8.57
N LEU A 358 -28.80 8.63 7.80
CA LEU A 358 -29.23 8.47 6.41
C LEU A 358 -30.74 8.20 6.32
N SER A 359 -31.25 7.33 7.19
CA SER A 359 -32.68 7.00 7.23
C SER A 359 -33.52 8.25 7.57
N ASN A 360 -33.04 9.10 8.49
CA ASN A 360 -33.68 10.37 8.80
C ASN A 360 -33.67 11.34 7.60
N ALA A 361 -32.54 11.43 6.89
CA ALA A 361 -32.42 12.31 5.73
C ALA A 361 -33.35 11.89 4.60
N VAL A 362 -33.33 10.60 4.24
CA VAL A 362 -34.18 9.99 3.21
C VAL A 362 -35.67 10.21 3.52
N SER A 363 -36.08 9.98 4.78
CA SER A 363 -37.45 10.23 5.24
C SER A 363 -37.86 11.72 5.14
N LYS A 364 -36.96 12.66 5.47
CA LYS A 364 -37.27 14.10 5.39
C LYS A 364 -37.29 14.64 3.95
N ILE A 365 -36.43 14.10 3.10
CA ILE A 365 -36.36 14.48 1.68
C ILE A 365 -37.53 13.87 0.90
N GLY A 366 -38.10 12.77 1.40
CA GLY A 366 -39.20 12.06 0.74
C GLY A 366 -38.72 11.28 -0.49
N CYS A 367 -37.53 10.68 -0.39
CA CYS A 367 -36.97 9.80 -1.42
C CYS A 367 -36.71 8.40 -0.85
N ASP A 368 -36.31 7.46 -1.71
CA ASP A 368 -35.80 6.16 -1.30
C ASP A 368 -34.28 6.17 -1.19
N LYS A 369 -33.70 5.31 -0.33
CA LYS A 369 -32.24 5.17 -0.21
C LYS A 369 -31.58 4.82 -1.55
N GLN A 370 -32.27 4.09 -2.41
CA GLN A 370 -31.77 3.66 -3.73
C GLN A 370 -31.57 4.85 -4.69
N GLU A 371 -32.28 5.97 -4.46
CA GLU A 371 -32.13 7.21 -5.21
C GLU A 371 -30.93 8.06 -4.76
N VAL A 372 -30.22 7.64 -3.71
CA VAL A 372 -29.11 8.39 -3.11
C VAL A 372 -27.77 7.72 -3.40
N TYR A 373 -26.85 8.45 -4.04
CA TYR A 373 -25.45 8.04 -4.19
C TYR A 373 -24.63 8.48 -2.98
N ILE A 374 -24.02 7.55 -2.25
CA ILE A 374 -23.45 7.81 -0.92
C ILE A 374 -21.92 7.69 -0.97
N ILE A 375 -21.22 8.78 -0.61
CA ILE A 375 -19.77 8.78 -0.38
C ILE A 375 -19.48 8.90 1.12
N ALA A 376 -18.70 7.96 1.65
CA ALA A 376 -18.18 8.00 3.01
C ALA A 376 -16.80 8.66 3.07
N THR A 377 -16.55 9.43 4.12
CA THR A 377 -15.25 10.06 4.42
C THR A 377 -14.98 10.11 5.92
N GLY A 378 -13.83 10.64 6.33
CA GLY A 378 -13.35 10.61 7.70
C GLY A 378 -12.68 9.29 8.09
N TYR A 379 -12.28 9.17 9.36
CA TYR A 379 -11.57 7.99 9.90
C TYR A 379 -12.44 6.72 9.90
N GLY A 380 -13.74 6.87 10.18
CA GLY A 380 -14.72 5.80 10.23
C GLY A 380 -15.25 5.34 8.87
N ARG A 381 -14.80 5.95 7.75
CA ARG A 381 -15.34 5.66 6.41
C ARG A 381 -15.30 4.18 6.04
N GLY A 382 -14.23 3.46 6.40
CA GLY A 382 -14.07 2.04 6.11
C GLY A 382 -15.07 1.14 6.85
N ALA A 383 -15.68 1.62 7.94
CA ALA A 383 -16.75 0.91 8.64
C ALA A 383 -18.12 1.10 7.97
N LEU A 384 -18.27 2.05 7.04
CA LEU A 384 -19.53 2.39 6.37
C LEU A 384 -19.69 1.60 5.05
N ASN A 385 -19.69 0.27 5.15
CA ASN A 385 -19.80 -0.63 3.99
C ASN A 385 -21.12 -0.54 3.18
N PHE A 386 -22.04 0.32 3.58
CA PHE A 386 -23.28 0.61 2.85
C PHE A 386 -23.19 1.86 1.96
N ALA A 387 -22.10 2.64 2.07
CA ALA A 387 -21.80 3.71 1.15
C ALA A 387 -21.39 3.12 -0.21
N ASP A 388 -21.70 3.83 -1.29
CA ASP A 388 -21.30 3.41 -2.65
C ASP A 388 -19.78 3.54 -2.82
N GLU A 389 -19.17 4.55 -2.20
CA GLU A 389 -17.72 4.76 -2.24
C GLU A 389 -17.17 5.33 -0.92
N ALA A 390 -15.86 5.19 -0.71
CA ALA A 390 -15.14 5.83 0.39
C ALA A 390 -13.99 6.71 -0.16
N ILE A 391 -13.98 8.00 0.21
CA ILE A 391 -12.98 8.97 -0.24
C ILE A 391 -12.28 9.60 0.96
N THR A 392 -10.99 9.91 0.81
CA THR A 392 -10.20 10.51 1.90
C THR A 392 -10.74 11.88 2.29
N GLU A 393 -10.72 12.15 3.59
CA GLU A 393 -11.19 13.41 4.17
C GLU A 393 -10.45 14.63 3.59
N ILE A 394 -9.17 14.47 3.24
CA ILE A 394 -8.37 15.52 2.59
C ILE A 394 -8.96 15.90 1.23
N THR A 395 -9.28 14.90 0.39
CA THR A 395 -9.87 15.13 -0.93
C THR A 395 -11.26 15.73 -0.80
N CYS A 396 -12.05 15.24 0.15
CA CYS A 396 -13.38 15.76 0.40
C CYS A 396 -13.35 17.21 0.90
N HIS A 397 -12.50 17.57 1.88
CA HIS A 397 -12.35 18.98 2.28
C HIS A 397 -11.85 19.85 1.15
N ALA A 398 -10.87 19.39 0.36
CA ALA A 398 -10.41 20.12 -0.82
C ALA A 398 -11.57 20.43 -1.77
N LYS A 399 -12.42 19.44 -2.06
CA LYS A 399 -13.59 19.63 -2.91
C LYS A 399 -14.63 20.57 -2.29
N GLY A 400 -14.98 20.36 -1.02
CA GLY A 400 -15.99 21.13 -0.31
C GLY A 400 -15.60 22.60 -0.20
N VAL A 401 -14.37 22.88 0.22
CA VAL A 401 -13.87 24.25 0.32
C VAL A 401 -13.72 24.89 -1.06
N SER A 402 -13.17 24.20 -2.06
CA SER A 402 -13.02 24.78 -3.40
C SER A 402 -14.37 25.09 -4.06
N HIS A 403 -15.43 24.37 -3.70
CA HIS A 403 -16.78 24.69 -4.14
C HIS A 403 -17.31 25.98 -3.50
N LEU A 404 -17.04 26.19 -2.21
CA LEU A 404 -17.47 27.38 -1.47
C LEU A 404 -16.60 28.61 -1.79
N PHE A 405 -15.30 28.41 -1.99
CA PHE A 405 -14.29 29.44 -2.24
C PHE A 405 -13.42 29.06 -3.46
N PRO A 406 -13.82 29.42 -4.69
CA PRO A 406 -13.16 28.94 -5.93
C PRO A 406 -11.67 29.30 -6.11
N ASN A 407 -11.15 30.26 -5.34
CA ASN A 407 -9.76 30.72 -5.41
C ASN A 407 -8.92 30.36 -4.18
N ILE A 408 -9.40 29.42 -3.36
CA ILE A 408 -8.71 29.04 -2.13
C ILE A 408 -7.35 28.38 -2.42
N CYS A 409 -6.33 28.77 -1.67
CA CYS A 409 -4.97 28.25 -1.84
C CYS A 409 -4.55 27.31 -0.71
N THR A 410 -5.10 27.47 0.49
CA THR A 410 -4.77 26.62 1.64
C THR A 410 -5.99 26.41 2.53
N ILE A 411 -6.12 25.21 3.09
CA ILE A 411 -7.15 24.84 4.05
C ILE A 411 -6.47 24.49 5.36
N ILE A 412 -6.93 25.06 6.45
CA ILE A 412 -6.63 24.66 7.81
C ILE A 412 -7.89 23.96 8.34
N ASP A 413 -7.80 22.68 8.64
CA ASP A 413 -8.89 21.90 9.22
C ASP A 413 -8.51 21.49 10.64
N ILE A 414 -9.28 21.90 11.64
CA ILE A 414 -9.04 21.49 13.03
C ILE A 414 -10.26 20.71 13.52
N GLY A 415 -10.10 19.38 13.48
CA GLY A 415 -11.08 18.41 13.92
C GLY A 415 -11.01 18.11 15.41
N GLY A 416 -11.74 17.08 15.83
CA GLY A 416 -11.79 16.66 17.22
C GLY A 416 -10.51 15.98 17.72
N GLN A 417 -9.86 15.16 16.89
CA GLN A 417 -8.68 14.36 17.28
C GLN A 417 -7.45 14.61 16.39
N ASP A 418 -7.63 15.35 15.29
CA ASP A 418 -6.57 15.67 14.35
C ASP A 418 -6.66 17.12 13.89
N SER A 419 -5.59 17.57 13.22
CA SER A 419 -5.56 18.84 12.51
C SER A 419 -4.78 18.67 11.23
N LYS A 420 -5.17 19.40 10.18
CA LYS A 420 -4.64 19.26 8.84
C LYS A 420 -4.39 20.64 8.26
N VAL A 421 -3.29 20.79 7.53
CA VAL A 421 -3.09 21.92 6.62
C VAL A 421 -2.92 21.35 5.22
N ILE A 422 -3.77 21.77 4.29
CA ILE A 422 -3.88 21.24 2.94
C ILE A 422 -3.61 22.39 1.97
N LYS A 423 -2.57 22.25 1.15
CA LYS A 423 -2.27 23.19 0.07
C LYS A 423 -2.95 22.76 -1.20
N LEU A 424 -3.63 23.70 -1.85
CA LEU A 424 -4.36 23.47 -3.08
C LEU A 424 -3.66 24.13 -4.27
N GLU A 425 -3.86 23.56 -5.45
CA GLU A 425 -3.52 24.12 -6.75
C GLU A 425 -4.68 23.81 -7.70
N ASN A 426 -5.35 24.87 -8.19
CA ASN A 426 -6.55 24.77 -9.03
C ASN A 426 -7.63 23.84 -8.44
N GLY A 427 -7.90 23.98 -7.12
CA GLY A 427 -8.88 23.18 -6.39
C GLY A 427 -8.48 21.72 -6.10
N SER A 428 -7.28 21.30 -6.53
CA SER A 428 -6.74 19.96 -6.28
C SER A 428 -5.67 19.97 -5.19
N VAL A 429 -5.55 18.86 -4.46
CA VAL A 429 -4.56 18.73 -3.36
C VAL A 429 -3.15 18.64 -3.95
N LYS A 430 -2.29 19.59 -3.61
CA LYS A 430 -0.88 19.61 -4.03
C LYS A 430 0.05 19.02 -2.97
N ASP A 431 -0.18 19.40 -1.73
CA ASP A 431 0.59 18.98 -0.57
C ASP A 431 -0.27 19.06 0.68
N PHE A 432 0.04 18.29 1.72
CA PHE A 432 -0.66 18.38 2.99
C PHE A 432 0.22 17.89 4.14
N ILE A 433 -0.08 18.39 5.34
CA ILE A 433 0.47 17.87 6.59
C ILE A 433 -0.66 17.67 7.58
N MET A 434 -0.56 16.61 8.38
CA MET A 434 -1.55 16.31 9.42
C MET A 434 -0.88 15.85 10.71
N ASN A 435 -1.60 16.03 11.81
CA ASN A 435 -1.27 15.45 13.11
C ASN A 435 -2.37 14.45 13.49
N ASP A 436 -2.10 13.15 13.36
CA ASP A 436 -3.11 12.09 13.33
C ASP A 436 -3.18 11.24 14.61
N LYS A 437 -2.34 11.51 15.61
CA LYS A 437 -2.19 10.65 16.81
C LYS A 437 -2.16 11.39 18.14
N CYS A 438 -2.33 12.71 18.12
CA CYS A 438 -2.18 13.53 19.32
C CYS A 438 -3.30 14.56 19.42
N ALA A 439 -4.03 14.53 20.53
CA ALA A 439 -5.05 15.53 20.86
C ALA A 439 -4.48 16.97 20.91
N ALA A 440 -3.17 17.12 21.03
CA ALA A 440 -2.49 18.40 21.08
C ALA A 440 -2.77 19.26 19.84
N GLY A 441 -3.39 20.42 20.04
CA GLY A 441 -3.76 21.34 18.96
C GLY A 441 -5.13 21.08 18.33
N THR A 442 -5.96 20.19 18.89
CA THR A 442 -7.23 19.74 18.31
C THR A 442 -8.43 20.12 19.20
N GLY A 443 -9.65 19.84 18.74
CA GLY A 443 -10.86 20.04 19.53
C GLY A 443 -10.89 19.27 20.86
N ARG A 444 -10.29 18.07 20.92
CA ARG A 444 -10.23 17.28 22.16
C ARG A 444 -9.35 17.94 23.22
N PHE A 445 -8.29 18.64 22.81
CA PHE A 445 -7.51 19.44 23.74
C PHE A 445 -8.35 20.56 24.35
N LEU A 446 -9.09 21.31 23.53
CA LEU A 446 -9.98 22.36 24.02
C LEU A 446 -11.08 21.80 24.93
N GLU A 447 -11.64 20.63 24.60
CA GLU A 447 -12.64 19.96 25.43
C GLU A 447 -12.11 19.64 26.83
N VAL A 448 -10.90 19.07 26.94
CA VAL A 448 -10.27 18.80 28.25
C VAL A 448 -10.00 20.10 29.03
N MET A 449 -9.46 21.11 28.37
CA MET A 449 -9.18 22.40 29.02
C MET A 449 -10.46 23.12 29.46
N SER A 450 -11.55 22.97 28.71
CA SER A 450 -12.86 23.52 29.06
C SER A 450 -13.39 22.93 30.36
N GLN A 451 -13.16 21.63 30.60
CA GLN A 451 -13.56 20.95 31.83
C GLN A 451 -12.74 21.42 33.03
N ILE A 452 -11.41 21.52 32.88
CA ILE A 452 -10.50 21.99 33.93
C ILE A 452 -10.80 23.44 34.33
N LEU A 453 -11.11 24.28 33.35
CA LEU A 453 -11.43 25.70 33.57
C LEU A 453 -12.89 25.93 33.97
N GLU A 454 -13.74 24.89 33.94
CA GLU A 454 -15.18 24.95 34.17
C GLU A 454 -15.85 26.02 33.30
N ILE A 455 -15.50 26.05 32.01
CA ILE A 455 -16.07 26.94 31.01
C ILE A 455 -16.75 26.08 29.95
N PRO A 456 -17.98 26.41 29.51
CA PRO A 456 -18.57 25.74 28.35
C PRO A 456 -17.67 25.85 27.12
N LEU A 457 -17.39 24.72 26.44
CA LEU A 457 -16.51 24.69 25.27
C LEU A 457 -16.90 25.73 24.20
N SER A 458 -18.20 25.95 23.98
CA SER A 458 -18.74 26.95 23.06
C SER A 458 -18.39 28.39 23.42
N SER A 459 -18.12 28.67 24.70
CA SER A 459 -17.84 30.02 25.21
C SER A 459 -16.35 30.32 25.33
N MET A 460 -15.46 29.33 25.13
CA MET A 460 -14.00 29.54 25.25
C MET A 460 -13.49 30.65 24.31
N GLY A 461 -14.05 30.76 23.11
CA GLY A 461 -13.76 31.87 22.19
C GLY A 461 -13.97 33.24 22.85
N ASP A 462 -15.16 33.46 23.41
CA ASP A 462 -15.54 34.73 24.04
C ASP A 462 -14.74 35.03 25.32
N PHE A 463 -14.30 34.00 26.05
CA PHE A 463 -13.38 34.17 27.18
C PHE A 463 -12.01 34.68 26.71
N SER A 464 -11.42 34.07 25.68
CA SER A 464 -10.11 34.53 25.19
C SER A 464 -10.11 35.97 24.68
N LEU A 465 -11.22 36.44 24.12
CA LEU A 465 -11.34 37.81 23.59
C LEU A 465 -11.41 38.88 24.68
N ARG A 466 -11.66 38.48 25.94
CA ARG A 466 -11.71 39.39 27.11
C ARG A 466 -10.40 39.43 27.89
N ALA A 467 -9.40 38.66 27.48
CA ALA A 467 -8.08 38.61 28.11
C ALA A 467 -7.47 40.01 28.20
N GLN A 468 -6.90 40.33 29.36
CA GLN A 468 -6.23 41.60 29.63
C GLN A 468 -4.71 41.43 29.64
N ASN A 469 -4.22 40.21 29.91
CA ASN A 469 -2.81 39.89 30.02
C ASN A 469 -2.43 38.77 29.05
N SER A 470 -1.22 38.87 28.49
CA SER A 470 -0.66 37.80 27.67
C SER A 470 -0.05 36.72 28.55
N LEU A 471 -0.59 35.50 28.49
CA LEU A 471 0.01 34.32 29.12
C LEU A 471 0.60 33.39 28.06
N SER A 472 1.81 32.91 28.31
CA SER A 472 2.45 31.91 27.47
C SER A 472 2.24 30.54 28.09
N ILE A 473 1.63 29.63 27.33
CA ILE A 473 1.52 28.22 27.69
C ILE A 473 2.60 27.45 26.94
N SER A 474 3.39 26.67 27.67
CA SER A 474 4.61 26.04 27.19
C SER A 474 4.36 24.83 26.30
N SER A 475 3.25 24.11 26.54
CA SER A 475 2.97 22.84 25.86
C SER A 475 1.53 22.73 25.38
N VAL A 476 1.36 22.12 24.20
CA VAL A 476 0.05 21.69 23.68
C VAL A 476 -0.26 20.23 24.01
N CYS A 477 0.67 19.49 24.61
CA CYS A 477 0.40 18.13 25.09
C CYS A 477 -0.67 18.20 26.18
N THR A 478 -1.83 17.58 25.96
CA THR A 478 -2.99 17.69 26.85
C THR A 478 -2.66 17.38 28.31
N VAL A 479 -1.82 16.38 28.57
CA VAL A 479 -1.41 15.98 29.94
C VAL A 479 -0.57 17.05 30.63
N PHE A 480 0.40 17.64 29.92
CA PHE A 480 1.25 18.69 30.51
C PHE A 480 0.51 20.03 30.60
N ALA A 481 -0.29 20.36 29.59
CA ALA A 481 -1.11 21.55 29.57
C ALA A 481 -2.13 21.55 30.71
N GLU A 482 -2.69 20.40 31.07
CA GLU A 482 -3.58 20.27 32.22
C GLU A 482 -2.88 20.69 33.53
N SER A 483 -1.69 20.16 33.79
CA SER A 483 -0.91 20.52 34.97
C SER A 483 -0.51 22.00 34.99
N GLU A 484 -0.13 22.53 33.83
CA GLU A 484 0.23 23.95 33.66
C GLU A 484 -0.98 24.87 33.89
N VAL A 485 -2.14 24.54 33.32
CA VAL A 485 -3.39 25.29 33.53
C VAL A 485 -3.81 25.30 35.00
N ILE A 486 -3.74 24.16 35.69
CA ILE A 486 -4.04 24.07 37.13
C ILE A 486 -3.09 24.97 37.93
N SER A 487 -1.80 24.97 37.59
CA SER A 487 -0.80 25.83 38.23
C SER A 487 -1.07 27.31 37.98
N LEU A 488 -1.39 27.71 36.75
CA LEU A 488 -1.73 29.10 36.44
C LEU A 488 -2.99 29.55 37.17
N ARG A 489 -3.98 28.66 37.32
CA ARG A 489 -5.18 28.92 38.13
C ARG A 489 -4.86 29.11 39.61
N SER A 490 -3.97 28.30 40.19
CA SER A 490 -3.58 28.45 41.60
C SER A 490 -2.73 29.70 41.86
N GLN A 491 -2.01 30.18 40.84
CA GLN A 491 -1.27 31.45 40.86
C GLN A 491 -2.18 32.69 40.70
N GLY A 492 -3.50 32.51 40.52
CA GLY A 492 -4.46 33.60 40.45
C GLY A 492 -4.69 34.18 39.06
N HIS A 493 -4.18 33.55 37.99
CA HIS A 493 -4.46 34.00 36.63
C HIS A 493 -5.93 33.84 36.25
N SER A 494 -6.46 34.84 35.54
CA SER A 494 -7.84 34.85 35.07
C SER A 494 -8.09 33.72 34.07
N ARG A 495 -9.34 33.25 33.96
CA ARG A 495 -9.66 32.17 33.01
C ARG A 495 -9.50 32.70 31.57
N GLU A 496 -9.87 33.96 31.34
CA GLU A 496 -9.74 34.69 30.09
C GLU A 496 -8.30 34.67 29.57
N ASP A 497 -7.34 35.07 30.40
CA ASP A 497 -5.92 35.12 30.03
C ASP A 497 -5.38 33.71 29.73
N ILE A 498 -5.80 32.69 30.51
CA ILE A 498 -5.39 31.30 30.28
C ILE A 498 -5.93 30.78 28.95
N VAL A 499 -7.20 31.03 28.63
CA VAL A 499 -7.78 30.58 27.36
C VAL A 499 -7.12 31.27 26.16
N ALA A 500 -6.77 32.56 26.28
CA ALA A 500 -5.98 33.25 25.25
C ALA A 500 -4.59 32.62 25.07
N GLY A 501 -3.93 32.22 26.17
CA GLY A 501 -2.68 31.45 26.14
C GLY A 501 -2.82 30.09 25.44
N LEU A 502 -3.91 29.36 25.70
CA LEU A 502 -4.22 28.08 25.07
C LEU A 502 -4.42 28.24 23.55
N HIS A 503 -5.21 29.25 23.14
CA HIS A 503 -5.40 29.57 21.72
C HIS A 503 -4.08 29.94 21.02
N THR A 504 -3.21 30.68 21.69
CA THR A 504 -1.88 31.01 21.19
C THR A 504 -1.01 29.77 21.00
N ALA A 505 -1.02 28.83 21.95
CA ALA A 505 -0.27 27.58 21.85
C ALA A 505 -0.74 26.71 20.67
N ILE A 506 -2.06 26.58 20.46
CA ILE A 506 -2.62 25.87 19.30
C ILE A 506 -2.23 26.58 17.99
N SER A 507 -2.39 27.91 17.93
CA SER A 507 -2.13 28.70 16.74
C SER A 507 -0.66 28.65 16.31
N ARG A 508 0.28 28.64 17.25
CA ARG A 508 1.72 28.43 16.98
C ARG A 508 1.98 27.11 16.24
N ARG A 509 1.35 26.02 16.70
CA ARG A 509 1.49 24.70 16.07
C ARG A 509 0.94 24.70 14.64
N ILE A 510 -0.27 25.25 14.45
CA ILE A 510 -0.92 25.32 13.14
C ILE A 510 -0.12 26.19 12.17
N THR A 511 0.43 27.32 12.66
CA THR A 511 1.31 28.20 11.88
C THR A 511 2.55 27.45 11.41
N SER A 512 3.19 26.66 12.28
CA SER A 512 4.33 25.82 11.87
C SER A 512 3.95 24.78 10.80
N MET A 513 2.75 24.19 10.89
CA MET A 513 2.24 23.28 9.85
C MET A 513 1.99 24.01 8.52
N TYR A 514 1.45 25.23 8.60
CA TYR A 514 1.21 26.10 7.45
C TYR A 514 2.49 26.49 6.73
N GLU A 515 3.53 26.87 7.47
CA GLU A 515 4.85 27.19 6.91
C GLU A 515 5.49 25.98 6.23
N ARG A 516 5.39 24.79 6.84
CA ARG A 516 6.00 23.56 6.29
C ARG A 516 5.44 23.12 4.95
N VAL A 517 4.16 23.39 4.67
CA VAL A 517 3.55 23.11 3.36
C VAL A 517 3.70 24.28 2.38
N ASN A 518 4.44 25.34 2.77
CA ASN A 518 4.51 26.61 2.04
C ASN A 518 3.10 27.14 1.73
N GLY A 519 2.25 27.24 2.75
CA GLY A 519 0.87 27.70 2.66
C GLY A 519 0.76 29.09 2.04
N LYS A 520 -0.36 29.37 1.38
CA LYS A 520 -0.63 30.64 0.70
C LYS A 520 -2.06 31.09 0.95
N ALA A 521 -2.25 32.40 1.07
CA ALA A 521 -3.56 33.02 1.01
C ALA A 521 -4.16 32.92 -0.41
N PRO A 522 -5.50 32.86 -0.56
CA PRO A 522 -6.50 32.85 0.51
C PRO A 522 -6.54 31.54 1.31
N VAL A 523 -6.76 31.64 2.64
CA VAL A 523 -6.75 30.50 3.57
C VAL A 523 -8.15 30.25 4.12
N ALA A 524 -8.64 29.02 4.03
CA ALA A 524 -9.90 28.60 4.62
C ALA A 524 -9.67 27.93 5.97
N PHE A 525 -10.58 28.17 6.92
CA PHE A 525 -10.55 27.51 8.22
C PHE A 525 -11.82 26.69 8.44
N THR A 526 -11.67 25.37 8.57
CA THR A 526 -12.75 24.38 8.66
C THR A 526 -12.64 23.50 9.91
N GLY A 527 -13.64 22.63 10.11
CA GLY A 527 -13.74 21.75 11.26
C GLY A 527 -14.47 22.39 12.43
N GLY A 528 -14.74 21.61 13.49
CA GLY A 528 -15.53 22.08 14.63
C GLY A 528 -14.86 23.20 15.43
N VAL A 529 -13.53 23.27 15.42
CA VAL A 529 -12.80 24.32 16.12
C VAL A 529 -12.88 25.66 15.39
N ALA A 530 -13.25 25.69 14.10
CA ALA A 530 -13.48 26.94 13.38
C ALA A 530 -14.65 27.78 13.94
N LEU A 531 -15.53 27.17 14.74
CA LEU A 531 -16.56 27.90 15.50
C LEU A 531 -15.99 28.73 16.66
N ASN A 532 -14.74 28.49 17.07
CA ASN A 532 -14.08 29.24 18.11
C ASN A 532 -13.51 30.56 17.55
N LYS A 533 -14.28 31.63 17.70
CA LYS A 533 -13.93 32.99 17.25
C LYS A 533 -12.61 33.51 17.82
N GLY A 534 -12.28 33.12 19.05
CA GLY A 534 -11.02 33.50 19.69
C GLY A 534 -9.82 32.90 18.99
N LEU A 535 -9.89 31.61 18.63
CA LEU A 535 -8.83 30.94 17.89
C LEU A 535 -8.67 31.51 16.47
N LYS A 536 -9.78 31.85 15.79
CA LYS A 536 -9.75 32.55 14.50
C LYS A 536 -8.87 33.81 14.59
N VAL A 537 -9.16 34.70 15.53
CA VAL A 537 -8.44 35.97 15.69
C VAL A 537 -6.94 35.77 15.90
N VAL A 538 -6.57 34.77 16.71
CA VAL A 538 -5.15 34.47 16.97
C VAL A 538 -4.47 33.91 15.72
N LEU A 539 -5.12 32.99 14.99
CA LEU A 539 -4.58 32.45 13.74
C LEU A 539 -4.43 33.53 12.67
N GLU A 540 -5.42 34.41 12.48
CA GLU A 540 -5.34 35.52 11.52
C GLU A 540 -4.16 36.45 11.84
N LYS A 541 -3.98 36.77 13.12
CA LYS A 541 -2.86 37.60 13.58
C LYS A 541 -1.51 36.93 13.31
N MET A 542 -1.40 35.62 13.54
CA MET A 542 -0.14 34.88 13.36
C MET A 542 0.20 34.64 11.88
N LEU A 543 -0.80 34.35 11.05
CA LEU A 543 -0.65 34.09 9.63
C LEU A 543 -0.61 35.37 8.78
N GLN A 544 -0.93 36.52 9.38
CA GLN A 544 -1.03 37.82 8.71
C GLN A 544 -1.97 37.80 7.49
N THR A 545 -3.05 37.03 7.58
CA THR A 545 -4.07 36.90 6.55
C THR A 545 -5.43 36.70 7.20
N GLU A 546 -6.47 37.19 6.55
CA GLU A 546 -7.86 36.86 6.92
C GLU A 546 -8.16 35.39 6.61
N LEU A 547 -8.92 34.74 7.50
CA LEU A 547 -9.37 33.36 7.35
C LEU A 547 -10.81 33.33 6.84
N LEU A 548 -11.01 32.66 5.71
CA LEU A 548 -12.33 32.39 5.15
C LEU A 548 -12.96 31.20 5.87
N ILE A 549 -14.10 31.40 6.52
CA ILE A 549 -14.80 30.34 7.25
C ILE A 549 -16.14 30.07 6.55
N PRO A 550 -16.43 28.82 6.13
CA PRO A 550 -17.75 28.45 5.64
C PRO A 550 -18.84 28.71 6.68
N ASP A 551 -20.08 28.94 6.25
CA ASP A 551 -21.21 29.09 7.19
C ASP A 551 -21.37 27.88 8.12
N ASP A 552 -21.11 26.67 7.60
CA ASP A 552 -21.09 25.41 8.36
C ASP A 552 -19.71 24.73 8.24
N PRO A 553 -18.70 25.16 9.02
CA PRO A 553 -17.34 24.65 8.85
C PRO A 553 -17.20 23.16 9.20
N GLU A 554 -18.09 22.64 10.05
CA GLU A 554 -18.11 21.24 10.50
C GLU A 554 -18.52 20.23 9.44
N ILE A 555 -19.33 20.63 8.45
CA ILE A 555 -19.87 19.72 7.44
C ILE A 555 -19.03 19.71 6.16
N THR A 556 -17.98 20.53 6.08
CA THR A 556 -17.26 20.79 4.82
C THR A 556 -16.73 19.51 4.16
N GLY A 557 -16.20 18.56 4.95
CA GLY A 557 -15.79 17.25 4.45
C GLY A 557 -16.98 16.42 3.93
N ALA A 558 -18.11 16.41 4.63
CA ALA A 558 -19.33 15.74 4.17
C ALA A 558 -19.91 16.39 2.91
N LEU A 559 -19.89 17.72 2.81
CA LEU A 559 -20.31 18.46 1.62
C LEU A 559 -19.43 18.09 0.42
N GLY A 560 -18.11 18.09 0.59
CA GLY A 560 -17.19 17.68 -0.46
C GLY A 560 -17.43 16.25 -0.93
N ALA A 561 -17.67 15.32 -0.01
CA ALA A 561 -18.04 13.95 -0.34
C ALA A 561 -19.35 13.88 -1.17
N ALA A 562 -20.38 14.65 -0.79
CA ALA A 562 -21.63 14.72 -1.54
C ALA A 562 -21.44 15.27 -2.96
N LEU A 563 -20.61 16.30 -3.12
CA LEU A 563 -20.30 16.92 -4.40
C LEU A 563 -19.47 16.01 -5.32
N ILE A 564 -18.52 15.25 -4.78
CA ILE A 564 -17.81 14.23 -5.56
C ILE A 564 -18.79 13.15 -6.02
N GLY A 565 -19.72 12.74 -5.14
CA GLY A 565 -20.77 11.79 -5.49
C GLY A 565 -21.64 12.27 -6.65
N LEU A 566 -21.90 13.58 -6.72
CA LEU A 566 -22.67 14.18 -7.82
C LEU A 566 -21.91 14.17 -9.14
N GLU A 567 -20.60 14.44 -9.11
CA GLU A 567 -19.77 14.43 -10.33
C GLU A 567 -19.57 13.02 -10.90
N LYS A 568 -19.76 12.00 -10.07
CA LYS A 568 -19.67 10.58 -10.47
C LYS A 568 -21.00 9.96 -10.86
N SER A 569 -22.12 10.55 -10.44
CA SER A 569 -23.47 10.03 -10.71
C SER A 569 -24.11 10.61 -11.97
N LEU A 570 -23.58 11.74 -12.47
CA LEU A 570 -23.87 12.34 -13.78
C LEU A 570 -23.03 11.67 -14.86
#